data_AF-A0AAE4YTV5-F1
#
_entry.id   AF-A0AAE4YTV5-F1
#
_cell.length_a   1.000
_cell.length_b   1.000
_cell.length_c   1.000
_cell.angle_alpha   90.00
_cell.angle_beta   90.00
_cell.angle_gamma   90.00
#
_symmetry.space_group_name_H-M   'P 1'
#
loop_
_entity.id
_entity.type
_entity.pdbx_description
1 polymer ?
#
loop_
_entity_poly.entity_id
_entity_poly.type
_entity_poly.pdbx_seq_one_letter_code
_entity_poly.pdbx_strand_id
1 'polypeptide(L)' 'MTRKIGGERICGRISSALVEQAKNHTGIETDTDLIEFALASVALEDKFAETFRKTRGTVDPALKLGF' A
#
# COMPACT_ATOMS: atom_id res chain seq x y z
N MET A 1 0.15 11.83 -25.74
CA MET A 1 -1.06 12.32 -25.03
C MET A 1 -0.89 12.04 -23.54
N THR A 2 -0.34 12.98 -22.79
CA THR A 2 -0.25 12.89 -21.32
C THR A 2 -1.62 13.27 -20.74
N ARG A 3 -2.37 12.28 -20.24
CA ARG A 3 -3.58 12.57 -19.46
C ARG A 3 -3.15 13.31 -18.20
N LYS A 4 -3.54 14.58 -18.11
CA LYS A 4 -3.57 15.31 -16.84
C LYS A 4 -4.70 14.68 -16.03
N ILE A 5 -4.36 13.86 -15.05
CA ILE A 5 -5.35 13.32 -14.11
C ILE A 5 -5.76 14.51 -13.24
N GLY A 6 -7.00 14.98 -13.36
CA GLY A 6 -7.54 15.99 -12.47
C GLY A 6 -7.61 15.38 -11.07
N GLY A 7 -7.09 16.07 -10.06
CA GLY A 7 -7.13 15.59 -8.68
C GLY A 7 -8.57 15.59 -8.16
N GLU A 8 -9.06 14.42 -7.76
CA GLU A 8 -10.33 14.30 -7.03
C GLU A 8 -10.11 14.67 -5.56
N ARG A 9 -11.02 15.45 -4.98
CA ARG A 9 -10.94 15.86 -3.56
C ARG A 9 -11.64 14.82 -2.70
N ILE A 10 -10.88 14.18 -1.82
CA ILE A 10 -11.40 13.26 -0.80
C ILE A 10 -11.44 14.00 0.54
N CYS A 11 -12.58 13.97 1.23
CA CYS A 11 -12.75 14.53 2.57
C CYS A 11 -13.26 13.47 3.55
N GLY A 12 -12.73 13.47 4.78
CA GLY A 12 -13.11 12.54 5.84
C GLY A 12 -12.52 12.95 7.18
N ARG A 13 -13.07 12.40 8.27
CA ARG A 13 -12.48 12.55 9.61
C ARG A 13 -11.41 11.48 9.80
N ILE A 14 -10.21 11.90 10.17
CA ILE A 14 -9.09 11.01 10.47
C ILE A 14 -8.48 11.47 11.80
N SER A 15 -8.03 10.51 12.61
CA SER A 15 -7.31 10.81 13.86
C SER A 15 -5.97 11.47 13.53
N SER A 16 -5.68 12.63 14.12
CA SER A 16 -4.40 13.32 13.94
C SER A 16 -3.22 12.48 14.40
N ALA A 17 -3.37 11.75 15.51
CA ALA A 17 -2.34 10.85 16.03
C ALA A 17 -1.99 9.73 15.04
N LEU A 18 -2.99 9.22 14.30
CA LEU A 18 -2.76 8.21 13.28
C LEU A 18 -2.00 8.79 12.08
N VAL A 19 -2.33 10.02 11.67
CA VAL A 19 -1.62 10.72 10.59
C VAL A 19 -0.17 10.95 10.98
N GLU A 20 0.10 11.49 12.17
CA GLU A 20 1.47 11.72 12.65
C GLU A 20 2.28 10.44 12.72
N GLN A 21 1.70 9.35 13.26
CA GLN A 21 2.38 8.07 13.32
C GLN A 21 2.72 7.55 11.91
N ALA A 22 1.78 7.66 10.97
CA ALA A 22 1.99 7.23 9.60
C ALA A 22 3.08 8.07 8.90
N LYS A 23 3.10 9.39 9.10
CA LYS A 23 4.18 10.27 8.60
C LYS A 23 5.54 9.89 9.17
N ASN A 24 5.61 9.63 10.48
CA ASN A 24 6.85 9.20 11.13
C ASN A 24 7.35 7.85 10.58
N HIS A 25 6.44 6.96 10.20
CA HIS A 25 6.80 5.64 9.68
C HIS A 25 7.24 5.67 8.21
N THR A 26 6.59 6.49 7.38
CA THR A 26 6.84 6.56 5.93
C THR A 26 7.86 7.63 5.54
N GLY A 27 8.09 8.63 6.41
CA GLY A 27 8.87 9.84 6.10
C GLY A 27 8.13 10.85 5.21
N ILE A 28 6.83 10.63 4.93
CA ILE A 28 6.03 11.51 4.09
C ILE A 28 5.53 12.70 4.91
N GLU A 29 5.72 13.93 4.42
CA GLU A 29 5.39 15.14 5.16
C GLU A 29 3.97 15.64 4.93
N THR A 30 3.43 15.49 3.73
CA THR A 30 2.11 16.03 3.37
C THR A 30 1.01 14.98 3.53
N ASP A 31 -0.17 15.41 3.97
CA ASP A 31 -1.33 14.53 4.13
C ASP A 31 -1.78 13.95 2.78
N THR A 32 -1.71 14.76 1.71
CA THR A 32 -2.06 14.33 0.36
C THR A 32 -1.16 13.21 -0.11
N ASP A 33 0.17 13.38 -0.02
CA ASP A 33 1.14 12.37 -0.47
C ASP A 33 1.00 11.09 0.37
N LEU A 34 0.72 11.24 1.67
CA LEU A 34 0.52 10.10 2.56
C LEU A 34 -0.71 9.29 2.16
N ILE A 35 -1.81 9.96 1.82
CA ILE A 35 -3.05 9.31 1.39
C ILE A 35 -2.89 8.70 0.00
N GLU A 36 -2.22 9.38 -0.93
CA GLU A 36 -1.91 8.81 -2.25
C GLU A 36 -1.05 7.55 -2.13
N PHE A 37 -0.01 7.59 -1.30
CA PHE A 37 0.81 6.41 -1.02
C PHE A 37 0.00 5.26 -0.41
N ALA A 38 -0.88 5.56 0.55
CA ALA A 38 -1.71 4.53 1.18
C ALA A 38 -2.69 3.89 0.18
N LEU A 39 -3.34 4.69 -0.66
CA LEU A 39 -4.24 4.20 -1.70
C LEU A 39 -3.51 3.39 -2.77
N ALA A 40 -2.33 3.84 -3.20
CA ALA A 40 -1.48 3.09 -4.13
C ALA A 40 -1.07 1.77 -3.51
N SER A 41 -0.66 1.77 -2.23
CA SER A 41 -0.28 0.55 -1.51
C SER A 41 -1.44 -0.44 -1.45
N VAL A 42 -2.66 0.00 -1.10
CA VAL A 42 -3.86 -0.86 -1.08
C VAL A 42 -4.23 -1.37 -2.49
N ALA A 43 -4.07 -0.54 -3.53
CA ALA A 43 -4.36 -0.96 -4.90
C ALA A 43 -3.33 -1.94 -5.46
N LEU A 44 -2.08 -1.85 -4.99
CA LEU A 44 -0.96 -2.71 -5.40
C LEU A 44 -0.79 -3.95 -4.52
N GLU A 45 -1.37 -3.96 -3.32
CA GLU A 45 -1.44 -5.15 -2.48
C GLU A 45 -2.06 -6.29 -3.30
N ASP A 46 -1.22 -7.25 -3.68
CA ASP A 46 -1.68 -8.51 -4.19
C ASP A 46 -2.21 -9.35 -3.03
N LYS A 47 -2.68 -10.56 -3.33
CA LYS A 47 -3.13 -11.50 -2.30
C LYS A 47 -1.97 -11.99 -1.41
N PHE A 48 -0.83 -11.31 -1.33
CA PHE A 48 0.34 -11.74 -0.55
C PHE A 48 -0.02 -12.05 0.88
N ALA A 49 -0.75 -11.21 1.61
CA ALA A 49 -1.10 -11.52 3.00
C ALA A 49 -1.98 -12.78 3.14
N GLU A 50 -2.86 -13.05 2.17
CA GLU A 50 -3.70 -14.25 2.12
C GLU A 50 -2.87 -15.48 1.73
N THR A 51 -2.10 -15.37 0.64
CA THR A 51 -1.21 -16.39 0.11
C THR A 51 -0.16 -16.76 1.13
N PHE A 52 0.56 -15.79 1.73
CA PHE A 52 1.55 -16.01 2.78
C PHE A 52 0.98 -16.81 3.96
N ARG A 53 -0.23 -16.46 4.43
CA ARG A 53 -0.91 -17.20 5.50
C ARG A 53 -1.29 -18.62 5.09
N LYS A 54 -1.81 -18.81 3.87
CA LYS A 54 -2.15 -20.14 3.32
C LYS A 54 -0.92 -21.02 3.15
N THR A 55 0.15 -20.42 2.64
CA THR A 55 1.40 -21.07 2.29
C THR A 55 2.21 -21.46 3.53
N ARG A 56 1.98 -20.86 4.71
CA ARG A 56 2.63 -21.21 5.99
C ARG A 56 4.16 -21.33 5.90
N GLY A 57 4.79 -20.52 5.05
CA GLY A 57 6.24 -20.58 4.81
C GLY A 57 6.72 -21.84 4.06
N THR A 58 5.81 -22.62 3.49
CA THR A 58 6.14 -23.72 2.58
C THR A 58 6.22 -23.20 1.14
N VAL A 59 6.87 -23.92 0.25
CA VAL A 59 6.76 -23.65 -1.20
C VAL A 59 6.34 -24.96 -1.86
N ASP A 60 5.63 -24.88 -2.97
CA ASP A 60 5.29 -26.09 -3.73
C ASP A 60 6.62 -26.80 -4.09
N PRO A 61 6.83 -28.05 -3.66
CA PRO A 61 8.07 -28.78 -3.96
C PRO A 61 8.31 -28.98 -5.46
N ALA A 62 7.26 -28.90 -6.29
CA ALA A 62 7.35 -28.97 -7.74
C ALA A 62 7.66 -27.62 -8.40
N LEU A 63 7.68 -26.52 -7.64
CA LEU A 63 7.98 -25.19 -8.13
C LEU A 63 9.46 -25.13 -8.56
N LYS A 64 9.70 -24.94 -9.85
CA LYS A 64 11.05 -24.70 -10.37
C LYS A 64 11.49 -23.29 -10.01
N LEU A 65 12.20 -23.17 -8.90
CA LEU A 65 13.00 -21.99 -8.58
C LEU A 65 14.21 -22.01 -9.51
N GLY A 66 14.29 -21.06 -10.43
CA GLY A 66 15.32 -21.05 -11.46
C GLY A 66 16.73 -20.92 -10.88
N PHE A 67 17.66 -21.71 -11.42
CA PHE A 67 19.10 -21.46 -11.47
C PHE A 67 19.59 -21.91 -12.84
#